data_AF-A0AAA9ZI56-F1
#
_entry.id   AF-A0AAA9ZI56-F1
#
_cell.length_a   1.000
_cell.length_b   1.000
_cell.length_c   1.000
_cell.angle_alpha   90.00
_cell.angle_beta   90.00
_cell.angle_gamma   90.00
#
_symmetry.space_group_name_H-M   'P 1'
#
loop_
_entity.id
_entity.type
_entity.pdbx_description
1 polymer ?
#
loop_
_entity_poly.entity_id
_entity_poly.type
_entity_poly.pdbx_seq_one_letter_code
_entity_poly.pdbx_strand_id
1 'polypeptide(L)'
;MQKTNLPYPIFFHDAAANSAGCMYIFGGIKFTYDNNVRTNTVFKSWMTIPKLSEICWEALLHYNPAIVNRSKSNLLETGIPLKFVQRINET
;
A
#
# COMPACT_ATOMS: atom_id res chain seq x y z
N MET A 1 -22.65 2.57 9.94
CA MET A 1 -21.21 2.25 9.82
C MET A 1 -20.97 1.78 8.39
N GLN A 2 -20.17 2.49 7.61
CA GLN A 2 -19.90 2.11 6.21
C GLN A 2 -18.96 0.89 6.22
N LYS A 3 -19.34 -0.17 5.51
CA LYS A 3 -18.52 -1.39 5.39
C LYS A 3 -17.56 -1.26 4.21
N THR A 4 -16.31 -1.62 4.42
CA THR A 4 -15.36 -1.86 3.32
C THR A 4 -15.44 -3.33 2.92
N ASN A 5 -15.74 -3.60 1.65
CA ASN A 5 -15.81 -4.96 1.11
C ASN A 5 -14.67 -5.18 0.13
N LEU A 6 -14.11 -6.38 0.13
CA LEU A 6 -13.24 -6.81 -0.97
C LEU A 6 -14.06 -6.88 -2.27
N PRO A 7 -13.43 -6.67 -3.45
CA PRO A 7 -14.13 -6.79 -4.72
C PRO A 7 -14.75 -8.16 -5.00
N TYR A 8 -14.25 -9.21 -4.32
CA TYR A 8 -14.76 -10.59 -4.38
C TYR A 8 -14.30 -11.38 -3.14
N PRO A 9 -14.99 -12.47 -2.78
CA PRO A 9 -14.57 -13.36 -1.70
C PRO A 9 -13.22 -14.03 -2.01
N ILE A 10 -12.34 -14.08 -1.00
CA ILE A 10 -11.07 -14.81 -1.06
C ILE A 10 -10.87 -15.59 0.24
N PHE A 11 -10.19 -16.74 0.15
CA PHE A 11 -9.82 -17.57 1.30
C PHE A 11 -8.33 -17.95 1.21
N PHE A 12 -7.73 -18.39 2.33
CA PHE A 12 -6.28 -18.66 2.46
C PHE A 12 -5.37 -17.48 2.07
N HIS A 13 -5.76 -16.25 2.42
CA HIS A 13 -4.95 -15.04 2.24
C HIS A 13 -4.15 -14.70 3.50
N ASP A 14 -3.10 -13.90 3.35
CA ASP A 14 -2.40 -13.28 4.48
C ASP A 14 -2.84 -11.83 4.64
N ALA A 15 -2.82 -11.32 5.88
CA ALA A 15 -3.22 -9.95 6.17
C ALA A 15 -2.37 -9.35 7.29
N ALA A 16 -1.95 -8.10 7.09
CA ALA A 16 -1.17 -7.35 8.06
C ALA A 16 -1.59 -5.89 8.10
N ALA A 17 -1.54 -5.27 9.28
CA ALA A 17 -1.77 -3.84 9.44
C ALA A 17 -0.47 -3.14 9.82
N ASN A 18 -0.25 -1.95 9.27
CA ASN A 18 0.87 -1.11 9.66
C ASN A 18 0.49 -0.13 10.78
N SER A 19 1.49 0.54 11.35
CA SER A 19 1.31 1.53 12.42
C SER A 19 0.57 2.80 11.99
N ALA A 20 0.40 3.02 10.68
CA ALA A 20 -0.41 4.12 10.15
C ALA A 20 -1.92 3.78 10.06
N GLY A 21 -2.30 2.54 10.43
CA GLY A 21 -3.68 2.09 10.36
C GLY A 21 -4.12 1.66 8.96
N CYS A 22 -3.18 1.34 8.07
CA CYS A 22 -3.47 0.73 6.77
C CYS A 22 -3.35 -0.78 6.88
N MET A 23 -4.42 -1.50 6.53
CA MET A 23 -4.42 -2.95 6.38
C MET A 23 -4.06 -3.32 4.94
N TYR A 24 -3.21 -4.32 4.79
CA TYR A 24 -2.85 -4.96 3.54
C TYR A 24 -3.30 -6.41 3.58
N ILE A 25 -3.87 -6.89 2.48
CA ILE A 25 -4.24 -8.29 2.27
C ILE A 25 -3.49 -8.76 1.04
N PHE A 26 -2.71 -9.83 1.17
CA PHE A 26 -1.95 -10.40 0.07
C PHE A 26 -2.47 -11.79 -0.31
N GLY A 27 -2.73 -11.92 -1.60
CA GLY A 27 -2.97 -13.19 -2.26
C GLY A 27 -4.28 -13.87 -1.84
N GLY A 28 -4.20 -15.19 -1.65
CA GLY A 28 -5.36 -16.05 -1.40
C GLY A 28 -5.85 -16.78 -2.65
N ILE A 29 -7.05 -17.36 -2.53
CA ILE A 29 -7.74 -18.12 -3.57
C ILE A 29 -9.09 -17.45 -3.84
N LYS A 30 -9.31 -17.08 -5.10
CA LYS A 30 -10.62 -16.63 -5.60
C LYS A 30 -11.47 -17.83 -5.91
N PHE A 31 -12.68 -17.86 -5.35
CA PHE A 31 -13.70 -18.84 -5.72
C PHE A 31 -14.41 -18.35 -6.99
N THR A 32 -14.25 -19.03 -8.12
CA THR A 32 -15.08 -18.83 -9.31
C THR A 32 -15.96 -20.05 -9.53
N TYR A 33 -17.09 -19.90 -10.23
CA TYR A 33 -18.08 -20.98 -10.43
C TYR A 33 -17.45 -22.27 -10.96
N ASP A 34 -16.42 -22.16 -11.79
CA ASP A 34 -15.82 -23.31 -12.46
C ASP A 34 -14.48 -23.72 -11.85
N ASN A 35 -13.76 -22.84 -11.13
CA ASN A 35 -12.40 -23.13 -10.63
C ASN A 35 -11.97 -22.28 -9.42
N ASN A 36 -11.01 -22.82 -8.65
CA ASN A 36 -10.30 -22.09 -7.60
C ASN A 36 -8.99 -21.50 -8.16
N VAL A 37 -8.86 -20.17 -8.18
CA VAL A 37 -7.69 -19.49 -8.77
C VAL A 37 -6.89 -18.78 -7.68
N ARG A 38 -5.62 -19.17 -7.52
CA ARG A 38 -4.67 -18.45 -6.66
C ARG A 38 -4.41 -17.06 -7.22
N THR A 39 -4.28 -16.09 -6.33
CA THR A 39 -3.94 -14.71 -6.70
C THR A 39 -2.73 -14.23 -5.92
N ASN A 40 -1.96 -13.35 -6.53
CA ASN A 40 -0.89 -12.57 -5.91
C ASN A 40 -1.27 -11.08 -5.78
N THR A 41 -2.56 -10.76 -5.91
CA THR A 41 -3.04 -9.38 -5.77
C THR A 41 -2.87 -8.90 -4.33
N VAL A 42 -2.40 -7.66 -4.18
CA VAL A 42 -2.39 -6.96 -2.90
C VAL A 42 -3.59 -6.00 -2.87
N PHE A 43 -4.42 -6.13 -1.85
CA PHE A 43 -5.43 -5.13 -1.50
C PHE A 43 -4.93 -4.29 -0.33
N LYS A 44 -5.33 -3.02 -0.29
CA LYS A 44 -5.10 -2.16 0.88
C LYS A 44 -6.38 -1.44 1.28
N SER A 45 -6.54 -1.17 2.58
CA SER A 45 -7.63 -0.36 3.09
C SER A 45 -7.21 0.38 4.36
N TRP A 46 -7.61 1.65 4.46
CA TRP A 46 -7.45 2.44 5.67
C TRP A 46 -8.50 2.03 6.72
N MET A 47 -8.04 1.55 7.88
CA MET A 47 -8.89 1.22 9.03
C MET A 47 -9.10 2.43 9.95
N THR A 48 -8.24 3.43 9.84
CA THR A 48 -8.33 4.72 10.53
C THR A 48 -8.14 5.84 9.52
N ILE A 49 -8.57 7.06 9.86
CA ILE A 49 -8.24 8.23 9.03
C ILE A 49 -6.70 8.40 9.03
N PRO A 50 -6.03 8.30 7.86
CA PRO A 50 -4.59 8.48 7.81
C PRO A 50 -4.20 9.91 8.17
N LYS A 51 -2.98 10.08 8.71
CA LYS A 51 -2.39 11.41 8.88
C LYS A 51 -2.24 12.06 7.50
N LEU A 52 -2.40 13.39 7.43
CA LEU A 52 -2.20 14.16 6.20
C LEU A 52 -0.84 13.85 5.54
N SER A 53 0.21 13.66 6.34
CA SER A 53 1.53 13.32 5.82
C SER A 53 1.57 11.99 5.06
N GLU A 54 0.78 10.99 5.46
CA GLU A 54 0.68 9.71 4.75
C GLU A 54 -0.10 9.88 3.43
N ILE A 55 -1.18 10.66 3.45
CA ILE A 55 -1.95 10.99 2.24
C ILE A 55 -1.07 11.72 1.22
N CYS A 56 -0.33 12.75 1.66
CA CYS A 56 0.60 13.48 0.80
C CYS A 56 1.72 12.58 0.26
N TRP A 57 2.20 11.63 1.06
CA TRP A 57 3.20 10.66 0.62
C TRP A 57 2.67 9.74 -0.47
N GLU A 58 1.46 9.19 -0.32
CA GLU A 58 0.83 8.39 -1.37
C GLU A 58 0.59 9.19 -2.65
N ALA A 59 0.14 10.46 -2.52
CA ALA A 59 -0.03 11.35 -3.66
C ALA A 59 1.30 11.62 -4.37
N LEU A 60 2.37 11.89 -3.62
CA LEU A 60 3.69 12.13 -4.20
C LEU A 60 4.20 10.92 -4.99
N LEU A 61 4.07 9.71 -4.43
CA LEU A 61 4.44 8.47 -5.13
C LEU A 61 3.59 8.23 -6.39
N HIS A 62 2.30 8.57 -6.35
CA HIS A 62 1.39 8.41 -7.47
C HIS A 62 1.69 9.39 -8.63
N TYR A 63 1.88 10.68 -8.31
CA TYR A 63 2.09 11.72 -9.31
C TYR A 63 3.56 11.86 -9.76
N ASN A 64 4.52 11.35 -8.99
CA ASN A 64 5.93 11.36 -9.33
C ASN A 64 6.58 9.97 -9.14
N PRO A 65 6.25 8.97 -9.99
CA PRO A 65 6.79 7.62 -9.85
C PRO A 65 8.31 7.56 -10.00
N ALA A 66 8.94 8.51 -10.70
CA ALA A 66 10.39 8.60 -10.85
C ALA A 66 11.13 8.99 -9.56
N ILE A 67 10.41 9.34 -8.48
CA ILE A 67 11.00 9.67 -7.18
C ILE A 67 11.84 8.53 -6.61
N VAL A 68 11.50 7.27 -6.92
CA VAL A 68 12.22 6.08 -6.44
C VAL A 68 13.61 5.93 -7.08
N ASN A 69 13.84 6.59 -8.21
CA ASN A 69 15.13 6.56 -8.93
C ASN A 69 16.12 7.61 -8.40
N ARG A 70 15.69 8.47 -7.48
CA ARG A 70 16.56 9.51 -6.90
C ARG A 70 17.29 8.96 -5.68
N SER A 71 18.54 9.37 -5.50
CA SER A 71 19.27 9.03 -4.28
C SER A 71 18.59 9.62 -3.05
N LYS A 72 18.74 8.95 -1.91
CA LYS A 72 18.20 9.44 -0.62
C LYS A 72 18.70 10.84 -0.27
N SER A 73 19.95 11.19 -0.61
CA SER A 73 20.50 12.53 -0.40
C SER A 73 19.73 13.59 -1.19
N ASN A 74 19.53 13.37 -2.50
CA ASN A 74 18.76 14.28 -3.36
C ASN A 74 17.32 14.48 -2.85
N LEU A 75 16.71 13.43 -2.30
CA LEU A 75 15.35 13.51 -1.74
C LEU A 75 15.29 14.29 -0.43
N LEU A 76 16.32 14.20 0.40
CA LEU A 76 16.41 15.00 1.63
C LEU A 76 16.62 16.49 1.30
N GLU A 77 17.45 16.79 0.30
CA GLU A 77 17.71 18.16 -0.17
C GLU A 77 16.46 18.88 -0.71
N THR A 78 15.48 18.13 -1.24
CA THR A 78 14.18 18.71 -1.67
C THR A 78 13.20 18.96 -0.53
N GLY A 79 13.59 18.65 0.72
CA GLY A 79 12.76 18.87 1.92
C GLY A 79 11.84 17.70 2.27
N ILE A 80 12.00 16.53 1.66
CA ILE A 80 11.21 15.35 2.03
C ILE A 80 11.70 14.82 3.39
N PRO A 81 10.80 14.61 4.38
CA PRO A 81 11.20 14.11 5.68
C PRO A 81 11.88 12.73 5.62
N LEU A 82 12.94 12.54 6.43
CA LEU A 82 13.74 11.30 6.47
C LEU A 82 12.91 10.02 6.61
N LYS A 83 11.86 10.04 7.44
CA LYS A 83 10.96 8.89 7.66
C LYS A 83 10.24 8.41 6.39
N PHE A 84 10.13 9.26 5.36
CA PHE A 84 9.54 8.91 4.07
C PHE A 84 10.62 8.52 3.07
N VAL A 85 11.76 9.23 3.05
CA VAL A 85 12.93 8.87 2.24
C VAL A 85 13.40 7.43 2.56
N GLN A 86 13.39 7.03 3.83
CA GLN A 86 13.74 5.67 4.27
C GLN A 86 12.80 4.57 3.74
N ARG A 87 11.60 4.93 3.25
CA ARG A 87 10.64 3.97 2.69
C ARG A 87 10.87 3.70 1.20
N ILE A 88 11.73 4.48 0.55
CA ILE A 88 12.15 4.22 -0.82
C ILE A 88 13.28 3.20 -0.78
N ASN A 89 13.04 2.05 -1.40
CA ASN A 89 14.07 1.05 -1.61
C ASN A 89 14.98 1.54 -2.74
N GLU A 90 16.30 1.48 -2.50
CA GLU A 90 17.27 1.61 -3.59
C GLU A 90 17.19 0.32 -4.40
N THR A 91 16.75 0.43 -5.66
CA THR A 91 16.86 -0.64 -6.66
C THR A 91 18.26 -0.70 -7.23
#